data_AF-E4YYI2-F1
#
_entry.id   AF-E4YYI2-F1
#
_cell.length_a   1.000
_cell.length_b   1.000
_cell.length_c   1.000
_cell.angle_alpha   90.00
_cell.angle_beta   90.00
_cell.angle_gamma   90.00
#
_symmetry.space_group_name_H-M   'P 1'
#
loop_
_entity.id
_entity.type
_entity.pdbx_description
1 polymer ?
#
loop_
_entity_poly.entity_id
_entity_poly.type
_entity_poly.pdbx_seq_one_letter_code
_entity_poly.pdbx_strand_id
1 'polypeptide(L)'
;MDKQNACLGNCNFEKNCFDACYVQFLEDSDQCPCMAGCEIGCPCSGYDCQPYLTAICQNRYSSNFGFSYVISSSGHFKENRYYTTPAPTNYQFLFAAGHSILNGQVYIFGGDQDSFKIGKMEACAFVDTGKRLLSSFYSYYGSLATLKESSEKIILCNGNSDTKCESFDGDETVAIAETNVQHYYACMSINEQGRPTIIAGRESSSVEILETSGWQNASSHPAGQIYRHTCASVPNGIVTVGGYVSGTGNLKNVYLFRNGQWTIVGQMQNNQNSATMIAYDKFFIVFGGY
;
A
#
# COMPACT_ATOMS: atom_id res chain seq x y z
N MET A 1 -1.65 6.17 -26.07
CA MET A 1 -0.83 5.83 -27.26
C MET A 1 0.28 6.84 -27.28
N ASP A 2 1.53 6.39 -27.24
CA ASP A 2 2.70 7.25 -27.08
C ASP A 2 2.81 8.20 -28.28
N LYS A 3 2.74 9.52 -28.04
CA LYS A 3 2.68 10.54 -29.09
C LYS A 3 3.91 10.47 -30.01
N GLN A 4 5.06 10.08 -29.47
CA GLN A 4 6.28 9.86 -30.24
C GLN A 4 6.10 8.70 -31.23
N ASN A 5 5.62 7.55 -30.76
CA ASN A 5 5.37 6.39 -31.61
C ASN A 5 4.24 6.64 -32.64
N ALA A 6 3.24 7.44 -32.29
CA ALA A 6 2.21 7.89 -33.23
C ALA A 6 2.75 8.86 -34.30
N CYS A 7 3.66 9.78 -33.95
CA CYS A 7 4.30 10.71 -34.88
C CYS A 7 5.24 9.96 -35.84
N LEU A 8 6.14 9.15 -35.27
CA LEU A 8 7.12 8.38 -36.05
C LEU A 8 6.47 7.34 -36.96
N GLY A 9 5.38 6.70 -36.50
CA GLY A 9 4.61 5.75 -37.30
C GLY A 9 3.95 6.37 -38.55
N ASN A 10 3.75 7.69 -38.56
CA ASN A 10 3.13 8.41 -39.68
C ASN A 10 4.14 9.03 -40.66
N CYS A 11 5.45 8.99 -40.36
CA CYS A 11 6.45 9.70 -41.17
C CYS A 11 6.91 9.00 -42.44
N ASN A 12 6.47 7.76 -42.72
CA ASN A 12 6.76 7.02 -43.98
C ASN A 12 8.21 7.18 -44.52
N PHE A 13 9.20 7.19 -43.62
CA PHE A 13 10.64 7.33 -43.92
C PHE A 13 11.10 8.68 -44.51
N GLU A 14 10.28 9.73 -44.46
CA GLU A 14 10.72 11.08 -44.85
C GLU A 14 11.60 11.71 -43.77
N LYS A 15 12.86 12.01 -44.12
CA LYS A 15 13.86 12.56 -43.19
C LYS A 15 13.40 13.85 -42.50
N ASN A 16 12.77 14.76 -43.24
CA ASN A 16 12.29 16.03 -42.71
C ASN A 16 11.14 15.86 -41.71
N CYS A 17 10.30 14.81 -41.88
CA CYS A 17 9.25 14.47 -40.93
C CYS A 17 9.84 13.91 -39.64
N PHE A 18 10.89 13.09 -39.75
CA PHE A 18 11.61 12.55 -38.60
C PHE A 18 12.25 13.64 -37.75
N ASP A 19 12.97 14.57 -38.40
CA ASP A 19 13.63 15.69 -37.73
C ASP A 19 12.59 16.61 -37.06
N ALA A 20 11.44 16.87 -37.71
CA ALA A 20 10.35 17.64 -37.12
C ALA A 20 9.68 16.94 -35.93
N CYS A 21 9.40 15.63 -36.03
CA CYS A 21 8.87 14.85 -34.90
C CYS A 21 9.87 14.82 -33.72
N TYR A 22 11.17 14.77 -34.00
CA TYR A 22 12.20 14.74 -32.97
C TYR A 22 12.35 16.10 -32.26
N VAL A 23 12.33 17.20 -33.00
CA VAL A 23 12.33 18.55 -32.42
C VAL A 23 11.08 18.77 -31.57
N GLN A 24 9.90 18.41 -32.06
CA GLN A 24 8.66 18.51 -31.29
C GLN A 24 8.70 17.64 -30.03
N PHE A 25 9.28 16.44 -30.10
CA PHE A 25 9.45 15.58 -28.94
C PHE A 25 10.38 16.20 -27.88
N LEU A 26 11.47 16.86 -28.29
CA LEU A 26 12.37 17.55 -27.38
C LEU A 26 11.68 18.76 -26.73
N GLU A 27 10.93 19.55 -27.49
CA GLU A 27 10.12 20.65 -26.97
C GLU A 27 9.03 20.14 -26.00
N ASP A 28 8.35 19.04 -26.33
CA ASP A 28 7.36 18.40 -25.47
C ASP A 28 8.02 17.80 -24.20
N SER A 29 9.26 17.34 -24.29
CA SER A 29 10.04 16.83 -23.17
C SER A 29 10.47 17.94 -22.21
N ASP A 30 10.76 19.15 -22.70
CA ASP A 30 10.99 20.34 -21.85
C ASP A 30 9.73 20.77 -21.09
N GLN A 31 8.57 20.23 -21.47
CA GLN A 31 7.26 20.45 -20.86
C GLN A 31 6.78 19.26 -19.99
N CYS A 32 7.60 18.20 -19.79
CA CYS A 32 7.16 16.95 -19.13
C CYS A 32 8.18 16.36 -18.11
N PRO A 33 7.76 16.01 -16.87
CA PRO A 33 6.75 16.66 -16.05
C PRO A 33 7.39 17.64 -15.04
N CYS A 34 6.87 18.87 -15.03
CA CYS A 34 7.12 19.97 -14.09
C CYS A 34 8.49 20.69 -14.21
N MET A 35 8.94 21.02 -15.43
CA MET A 35 10.08 21.92 -15.71
C MET A 35 9.59 23.33 -16.14
N ALA A 36 10.49 24.15 -16.71
CA ALA A 36 10.40 25.61 -16.84
C ALA A 36 9.13 26.18 -17.49
N GLY A 37 8.34 25.39 -18.24
CA GLY A 37 7.13 25.86 -18.93
C GLY A 37 5.81 25.78 -18.16
N CYS A 38 5.77 25.25 -16.93
CA CYS A 38 4.51 25.13 -16.18
C CYS A 38 4.41 26.22 -15.08
N GLU A 39 4.08 27.45 -15.49
CA GLU A 39 4.03 28.66 -14.63
C GLU A 39 3.07 28.56 -13.43
N ILE A 40 2.06 27.69 -13.51
CA ILE A 40 0.99 27.49 -12.49
C ILE A 40 1.08 26.14 -11.76
N GLY A 41 2.10 25.33 -12.04
CA GLY A 41 2.27 24.01 -11.45
C GLY A 41 1.38 22.92 -12.06
N CYS A 42 1.65 21.68 -11.66
CA CYS A 42 1.02 20.49 -12.23
C CYS A 42 -0.41 20.29 -11.64
N PRO A 43 -1.45 19.95 -12.43
CA PRO A 43 -1.44 19.53 -13.85
C PRO A 43 -1.40 20.68 -14.89
N CYS A 44 -0.59 20.53 -15.94
CA CYS A 44 -0.60 21.43 -17.10
C CYS A 44 -1.75 21.02 -18.08
N SER A 45 -2.34 22.00 -18.78
CA SER A 45 -3.50 21.78 -19.68
C SER A 45 -3.15 20.83 -20.84
N GLY A 46 -3.97 19.79 -21.06
CA GLY A 46 -3.76 18.78 -22.11
C GLY A 46 -2.90 17.58 -21.72
N TYR A 47 -2.49 17.49 -20.44
CA TYR A 47 -1.76 16.34 -19.90
C TYR A 47 -2.62 15.57 -18.89
N ASP A 48 -2.69 14.26 -19.04
CA ASP A 48 -3.35 13.37 -18.07
C ASP A 48 -2.33 13.02 -16.98
N CYS A 49 -2.48 13.63 -15.80
CA CYS A 49 -1.65 13.32 -14.64
C CYS A 49 -1.91 11.87 -14.19
N GLN A 50 -1.16 10.92 -14.75
CA GLN A 50 -1.25 9.53 -14.32
C GLN A 50 -0.70 9.41 -12.90
N PRO A 51 -1.36 8.61 -12.05
CA PRO A 51 -0.89 8.39 -10.69
C PRO A 51 0.45 7.65 -10.70
N TYR A 52 1.28 8.03 -9.73
CA TYR A 52 2.57 7.43 -9.49
C TYR A 52 2.52 6.60 -8.21
N LEU A 53 3.01 5.38 -8.29
CA LEU A 53 3.26 4.52 -7.15
C LEU A 53 4.72 4.62 -6.75
N THR A 54 4.98 4.83 -5.47
CA THR A 54 6.31 4.70 -4.90
C THR A 54 6.47 3.30 -4.31
N ALA A 55 7.45 2.55 -4.79
CA ALA A 55 7.78 1.22 -4.29
C ALA A 55 9.14 1.28 -3.59
N ILE A 56 9.17 0.89 -2.32
CA ILE A 56 10.39 0.90 -1.49
C ILE A 56 10.52 -0.48 -0.82
N CYS A 57 11.71 -1.07 -0.93
CA CYS A 57 12.06 -2.30 -0.24
C CYS A 57 13.48 -2.21 0.29
N GLN A 58 13.65 -2.54 1.57
CA GLN A 58 14.95 -2.59 2.23
C GLN A 58 15.24 -4.02 2.66
N ASN A 59 16.44 -4.51 2.32
CA ASN A 59 16.88 -5.85 2.68
C ASN A 59 17.12 -5.97 4.19
N ARG A 60 16.90 -7.16 4.76
CA ARG A 60 17.07 -7.38 6.21
C ARG A 60 18.47 -7.05 6.74
N TYR A 61 19.50 -7.48 6.01
CA TYR A 61 20.89 -7.46 6.45
C TYR A 61 21.77 -6.54 5.60
N SER A 62 21.18 -5.72 4.72
CA SER A 62 21.93 -4.81 3.88
C SER A 62 21.33 -3.42 3.98
N SER A 63 22.19 -2.42 4.19
CA SER A 63 21.82 -1.01 4.10
C SER A 63 21.40 -0.59 2.69
N ASN A 64 21.69 -1.42 1.67
CA ASN A 64 21.21 -1.19 0.32
C ASN A 64 19.72 -1.55 0.21
N PHE A 65 18.96 -0.62 -0.38
CA PHE A 65 17.59 -0.91 -0.82
C PHE A 65 17.62 -2.09 -1.79
N GLY A 66 16.70 -3.03 -1.62
CA GLY A 66 16.45 -4.06 -2.63
C GLY A 66 15.93 -3.42 -3.91
N PHE A 67 15.02 -2.46 -3.76
CA PHE A 67 14.62 -1.52 -4.80
C PHE A 67 14.03 -0.26 -4.17
N SER A 68 14.15 0.86 -4.89
CA SER A 68 13.43 2.07 -4.57
C SER A 68 13.18 2.84 -5.85
N TYR A 69 11.92 3.00 -6.23
CA TYR A 69 11.55 3.67 -7.47
C TYR A 69 10.13 4.20 -7.43
N VAL A 70 9.87 5.15 -8.31
CA VAL A 70 8.53 5.60 -8.67
C VAL A 70 8.15 4.95 -10.01
N ILE A 71 6.92 4.45 -10.11
CA ILE A 71 6.36 3.87 -11.33
C ILE A 71 4.99 4.47 -11.63
N SER A 72 4.73 4.85 -12.88
CA SER A 72 3.38 5.25 -13.30
C SER A 72 2.43 4.06 -13.23
N SER A 73 1.13 4.28 -13.04
CA SER A 73 0.13 3.21 -13.11
C SER A 73 0.12 2.42 -14.43
N SER A 74 0.55 3.03 -15.53
CA SER A 74 0.70 2.35 -16.83
C SER A 74 1.95 1.47 -16.92
N GLY A 75 2.89 1.60 -15.97
CA GLY A 75 4.18 0.91 -15.97
C GLY A 75 5.21 1.46 -16.97
N HIS A 76 4.85 2.43 -17.81
CA HIS A 76 5.75 2.96 -18.86
C HIS A 76 6.81 3.91 -18.31
N PHE A 77 6.50 4.66 -17.26
CA PHE A 77 7.47 5.46 -16.53
C PHE A 77 7.96 4.70 -15.30
N LYS A 78 9.28 4.56 -15.18
CA LYS A 78 9.95 4.06 -13.98
C LYS A 78 11.22 4.85 -13.75
N GLU A 79 11.35 5.41 -12.56
CA GLU A 79 12.51 6.19 -12.16
C GLU A 79 13.00 5.71 -10.79
N ASN A 80 14.28 5.36 -10.69
CA ASN A 80 14.87 5.02 -9.40
C ASN A 80 14.87 6.24 -8.50
N ARG A 81 14.43 6.05 -7.26
CA ARG A 81 14.47 7.07 -6.21
C ARG A 81 15.39 6.59 -5.10
N TYR A 82 15.98 7.54 -4.40
CA TYR A 82 16.91 7.25 -3.32
C TYR A 82 16.43 7.99 -2.08
N TYR A 83 16.42 7.26 -0.97
CA TYR A 83 16.03 7.77 0.34
C TYR A 83 17.10 7.42 1.35
N THR A 84 17.20 8.22 2.41
CA THR A 84 18.03 7.89 3.55
C THR A 84 17.18 7.35 4.69
N THR A 85 17.78 6.52 5.54
CA THR A 85 17.17 6.03 6.76
C THR A 85 18.14 6.26 7.91
N PRO A 86 17.67 6.26 9.17
CA PRO A 86 18.56 6.22 10.32
C PRO A 86 19.51 5.02 10.23
N ALA A 87 20.67 5.14 10.88
CA ALA A 87 21.66 4.08 10.89
C ALA A 87 21.05 2.78 11.46
N PRO A 88 21.42 1.62 10.89
CA PRO A 88 20.95 0.34 11.41
C PRO A 88 21.56 0.07 12.80
N THR A 89 20.82 -0.67 13.61
CA THR A 89 21.38 -1.35 14.80
C THR A 89 21.77 -2.77 14.40
N ASN A 90 20.93 -3.76 14.71
CA ASN A 90 21.05 -5.15 14.25
C ASN A 90 20.20 -5.43 12.99
N TYR A 91 19.21 -4.57 12.72
CA TYR A 91 18.28 -4.67 11.60
C TYR A 91 18.10 -3.31 10.94
N GLN A 92 17.68 -3.32 9.67
CA GLN A 92 17.42 -2.09 8.92
C GLN A 92 16.12 -1.40 9.33
N PHE A 93 16.07 -0.08 9.16
CA PHE A 93 14.99 0.77 9.65
C PHE A 93 13.62 0.43 9.06
N LEU A 94 13.55 0.14 7.77
CA LEU A 94 12.28 -0.16 7.11
C LEU A 94 11.92 -1.65 7.15
N PHE A 95 12.85 -2.51 7.59
CA PHE A 95 12.60 -3.95 7.58
C PHE A 95 11.49 -4.31 8.58
N ALA A 96 10.50 -5.07 8.10
CA ALA A 96 9.31 -5.47 8.85
C ALA A 96 8.37 -4.34 9.32
N ALA A 97 8.61 -3.09 8.89
CA ALA A 97 7.79 -1.96 9.29
C ALA A 97 6.47 -1.95 8.50
N GLY A 98 5.36 -1.68 9.18
CA GLY A 98 4.11 -1.32 8.52
C GLY A 98 4.20 0.07 7.94
N HIS A 99 3.40 0.39 6.93
CA HIS A 99 3.33 1.73 6.37
C HIS A 99 1.88 2.16 6.22
N SER A 100 1.59 3.44 6.48
CA SER A 100 0.30 4.05 6.16
C SER A 100 0.49 5.50 5.76
N ILE A 101 -0.53 6.08 5.13
CA ILE A 101 -0.56 7.50 4.81
C ILE A 101 -1.46 8.19 5.82
N LEU A 102 -0.97 9.25 6.46
CA LEU A 102 -1.70 10.07 7.41
C LEU A 102 -1.51 11.54 7.04
N ASN A 103 -2.61 12.25 6.78
CA ASN A 103 -2.63 13.64 6.34
C ASN A 103 -1.70 13.89 5.14
N GLY A 104 -1.68 12.95 4.19
CA GLY A 104 -0.83 13.00 3.00
C GLY A 104 0.65 12.69 3.23
N GLN A 105 1.07 12.36 4.46
CA GLN A 105 2.44 11.97 4.78
C GLN A 105 2.58 10.46 4.96
N VAL A 106 3.71 9.92 4.51
CA VAL A 106 4.02 8.49 4.69
C VAL A 106 4.58 8.29 6.09
N TYR A 107 3.92 7.45 6.87
CA TYR A 107 4.38 6.97 8.16
C TYR A 107 4.75 5.50 8.08
N ILE A 108 5.70 5.11 8.92
CA ILE A 108 6.08 3.72 9.15
C ILE A 108 5.98 3.36 10.63
N PHE A 109 5.66 2.10 10.90
CA PHE A 109 5.33 1.63 12.25
C PHE A 109 6.02 0.32 12.56
N GLY A 110 6.67 0.26 13.73
CA GLY A 110 7.34 -0.93 14.24
C GLY A 110 8.42 -1.50 13.32
N GLY A 111 8.56 -2.82 13.31
CA GLY A 111 9.57 -3.58 12.56
C GLY A 111 10.76 -4.06 13.40
N ASP A 112 11.70 -4.78 12.78
CA ASP A 112 12.72 -5.55 13.51
C ASP A 112 13.74 -4.65 14.24
N GLN A 113 14.05 -3.46 13.71
CA GLN A 113 15.01 -2.56 14.36
C GLN A 113 14.50 -2.01 15.70
N ASP A 114 13.23 -1.64 15.75
CA ASP A 114 12.52 -1.17 16.94
C ASP A 114 11.04 -1.44 16.66
N SER A 115 10.45 -2.37 17.41
CA SER A 115 9.08 -2.81 17.18
C SER A 115 8.04 -1.83 17.70
N PHE A 116 8.44 -0.78 18.40
CA PHE A 116 7.56 0.29 18.88
C PHE A 116 7.74 1.60 18.10
N LYS A 117 8.67 1.67 17.14
CA LYS A 117 8.97 2.94 16.48
C LYS A 117 7.80 3.49 15.67
N ILE A 118 7.72 4.82 15.65
CA ILE A 118 6.94 5.56 14.68
C ILE A 118 7.92 6.42 13.88
N GLY A 119 8.07 6.10 12.60
CA GLY A 119 8.87 6.86 11.66
C GLY A 119 7.98 7.60 10.67
N LYS A 120 8.51 8.63 10.03
CA LYS A 120 7.85 9.32 8.93
C LYS A 120 8.82 9.69 7.83
N MET A 121 8.30 9.86 6.64
CA MET A 121 9.06 10.36 5.51
C MET A 121 9.03 11.88 5.48
N GLU A 122 10.20 12.50 5.61
CA GLU A 122 10.42 13.93 5.45
C GLU A 122 11.35 14.18 4.26
N ALA A 123 10.83 14.89 3.25
CA ALA A 123 11.52 15.11 1.99
C ALA A 123 12.07 13.79 1.37
N CYS A 124 13.37 13.55 1.47
CA CYS A 124 14.03 12.35 0.95
C CYS A 124 14.65 11.47 2.04
N ALA A 125 14.14 11.54 3.27
CA ALA A 125 14.60 10.75 4.39
C ALA A 125 13.44 10.15 5.18
N PHE A 126 13.58 8.91 5.63
CA PHE A 126 12.80 8.44 6.76
C PHE A 126 13.49 8.88 8.04
N VAL A 127 12.72 9.43 8.97
CA VAL A 127 13.18 9.89 10.28
C VAL A 127 12.38 9.21 11.38
N ASP A 128 13.03 8.95 12.52
CA ASP A 128 12.34 8.55 13.75
C ASP A 128 11.69 9.79 14.36
N THR A 129 10.40 9.71 14.67
CA THR A 129 9.65 10.83 15.25
C THR A 129 9.88 11.04 16.74
N GLY A 130 10.53 10.08 17.42
CA GLY A 130 10.60 10.00 18.88
C GLY A 130 9.31 9.47 19.55
N LYS A 131 8.21 9.38 18.80
CA LYS A 131 6.93 8.82 19.27
C LYS A 131 6.96 7.31 19.18
N ARG A 132 6.19 6.64 20.03
CA ARG A 132 6.18 5.18 20.13
C ARG A 132 4.76 4.62 20.16
N LEU A 133 4.64 3.41 19.63
CA LEU A 133 3.47 2.56 19.77
C LEU A 133 3.34 2.09 21.23
N LEU A 134 2.14 1.70 21.61
CA LEU A 134 1.86 1.06 22.91
C LEU A 134 2.17 -0.43 22.88
N SER A 135 2.00 -1.06 21.72
CA SER A 135 2.32 -2.46 21.48
C SER A 135 3.39 -2.61 20.40
N SER A 136 4.16 -3.69 20.47
CA SER A 136 5.08 -4.04 19.39
C SER A 136 4.29 -4.21 18.08
N PHE A 137 4.87 -3.88 16.93
CA PHE A 137 4.22 -4.06 15.64
C PHE A 137 5.21 -4.58 14.60
N TYR A 138 4.76 -5.56 13.81
CA TYR A 138 5.49 -6.12 12.67
C TYR A 138 4.51 -6.30 11.53
N SER A 139 4.82 -5.79 10.33
CA SER A 139 3.92 -5.80 9.18
C SER A 139 3.55 -7.19 8.68
N TYR A 140 4.31 -8.23 9.04
CA TYR A 140 3.98 -9.60 8.70
C TYR A 140 2.80 -10.12 9.54
N TYR A 141 2.71 -9.70 10.79
CA TYR A 141 1.78 -10.26 11.77
C TYR A 141 0.58 -9.37 12.00
N GLY A 142 0.85 -8.07 12.14
CA GLY A 142 -0.15 -7.06 12.40
C GLY A 142 -0.76 -6.53 11.13
N SER A 143 -1.83 -5.76 11.31
CA SER A 143 -2.54 -5.11 10.24
C SER A 143 -2.83 -3.67 10.64
N LEU A 144 -2.92 -2.79 9.66
CA LEU A 144 -3.23 -1.39 9.90
C LEU A 144 -4.06 -0.81 8.75
N ALA A 145 -4.77 0.27 9.02
CA ALA A 145 -5.50 1.04 8.01
C ALA A 145 -5.64 2.51 8.42
N THR A 146 -5.62 3.42 7.45
CA THR A 146 -5.95 4.84 7.68
C THR A 146 -7.45 5.04 7.67
N LEU A 147 -7.99 5.49 8.79
CA LEU A 147 -9.37 5.90 8.97
C LEU A 147 -9.51 7.39 8.66
N LYS A 148 -10.33 7.71 7.67
CA LYS A 148 -10.56 9.07 7.15
C LYS A 148 -11.85 9.68 7.70
N GLU A 149 -11.90 9.89 9.02
CA GLU A 149 -13.00 10.62 9.67
C GLU A 149 -12.78 12.14 9.53
N SER A 150 -13.38 12.96 10.41
CA SER A 150 -13.11 14.41 10.47
C SER A 150 -11.65 14.75 10.75
N SER A 151 -10.92 13.82 11.38
CA SER A 151 -9.46 13.82 11.51
C SER A 151 -8.96 12.44 11.09
N GLU A 152 -7.93 12.39 10.25
CA GLU A 152 -7.34 11.10 9.88
C GLU A 152 -6.62 10.50 11.09
N LYS A 153 -6.77 9.20 11.28
CA LYS A 153 -6.02 8.41 12.25
C LYS A 153 -5.66 7.06 11.64
N ILE A 154 -4.55 6.50 12.08
CA ILE A 154 -4.15 5.15 11.69
C ILE A 154 -4.58 4.21 12.79
N ILE A 155 -5.32 3.16 12.42
CA ILE A 155 -5.66 2.05 13.30
C ILE A 155 -4.64 0.94 13.07
N LEU A 156 -4.05 0.43 14.14
CA LEU A 156 -3.08 -0.67 14.10
C LEU A 156 -3.52 -1.77 15.07
N CYS A 157 -3.34 -3.02 14.67
CA CYS A 157 -3.53 -4.18 15.55
C CYS A 157 -2.31 -5.10 15.44
N ASN A 158 -1.82 -5.62 16.57
CA ASN A 158 -0.57 -6.37 16.65
C ASN A 158 -0.60 -7.72 15.91
N GLY A 159 -1.68 -8.48 16.05
CA GLY A 159 -1.92 -9.78 15.39
C GLY A 159 -0.99 -10.95 15.79
N ASN A 160 0.18 -10.71 16.39
CA ASN A 160 1.20 -11.74 16.63
C ASN A 160 0.88 -12.72 17.76
N SER A 161 0.60 -12.23 18.96
CA SER A 161 0.26 -13.08 20.12
C SER A 161 -0.79 -12.41 21.01
N ASP A 162 -1.45 -11.38 20.47
CA ASP A 162 -2.23 -10.40 21.18
C ASP A 162 -3.35 -9.87 20.26
N THR A 163 -4.48 -9.51 20.86
CA THR A 163 -5.69 -8.87 20.29
C THR A 163 -5.67 -7.34 20.39
N LYS A 164 -4.63 -6.77 21.01
CA LYS A 164 -4.48 -5.31 21.18
C LYS A 164 -4.44 -4.56 19.87
N CYS A 165 -5.18 -3.46 19.90
CA CYS A 165 -5.20 -2.45 18.86
C CYS A 165 -4.99 -1.07 19.47
N GLU A 166 -4.47 -0.17 18.65
CA GLU A 166 -4.17 1.21 19.01
C GLU A 166 -4.46 2.13 17.82
N SER A 167 -4.67 3.41 18.11
CA SER A 167 -4.81 4.47 17.10
C SER A 167 -3.70 5.50 17.23
N PHE A 168 -3.22 6.01 16.11
CA PHE A 168 -2.27 7.12 16.04
C PHE A 168 -2.80 8.24 15.15
N ASP A 169 -2.87 9.45 15.67
CA ASP A 169 -3.43 10.63 14.97
C ASP A 169 -2.36 11.57 14.39
N GLY A 170 -1.08 11.22 14.52
CA GLY A 170 0.05 12.07 14.14
C GLY A 170 0.76 12.67 15.35
N ASP A 171 0.07 12.71 16.50
CA ASP A 171 0.60 13.19 17.75
C ASP A 171 0.63 12.16 18.86
N GLU A 172 -0.52 11.59 19.18
CA GLU A 172 -0.68 10.68 20.29
C GLU A 172 -1.04 9.27 19.81
N THR A 173 -0.57 8.30 20.58
CA THR A 173 -0.95 6.90 20.43
C THR A 173 -1.89 6.53 21.57
N VAL A 174 -3.07 6.02 21.23
CA VAL A 174 -4.12 5.69 22.20
C VAL A 174 -4.55 4.24 22.01
N ALA A 175 -4.66 3.50 23.10
CA ALA A 175 -5.22 2.15 23.09
C ALA A 175 -6.72 2.21 22.75
N ILE A 176 -7.17 1.32 21.88
CA ILE A 176 -8.59 1.20 21.50
C ILE A 176 -9.11 -0.19 21.84
N ALA A 177 -10.36 -0.49 21.49
CA ALA A 177 -10.94 -1.81 21.68
C ALA A 177 -10.07 -2.91 21.04
N GLU A 178 -9.92 -4.03 21.76
CA GLU A 178 -9.23 -5.22 21.28
C GLU A 178 -10.10 -6.05 20.35
N THR A 179 -9.50 -6.75 19.40
CA THR A 179 -10.24 -7.71 18.55
C THR A 179 -10.75 -8.88 19.39
N ASN A 180 -11.86 -9.50 18.97
CA ASN A 180 -12.43 -10.65 19.69
C ASN A 180 -11.59 -11.91 19.50
N VAL A 181 -10.86 -12.01 18.38
CA VAL A 181 -9.94 -13.11 18.10
C VAL A 181 -8.58 -12.61 17.64
N GLN A 182 -7.60 -13.51 17.66
CA GLN A 182 -6.28 -13.23 17.14
C GLN A 182 -6.27 -13.24 15.60
N HIS A 183 -5.79 -12.14 15.01
CA HIS A 183 -5.69 -11.94 13.57
C HIS A 183 -4.23 -12.05 13.06
N TYR A 184 -3.60 -13.21 13.27
CA TYR A 184 -2.21 -13.44 12.88
C TYR A 184 -2.03 -13.55 11.36
N TYR A 185 -1.14 -12.73 10.76
CA TYR A 185 -0.96 -12.63 9.29
C TYR A 185 -2.26 -12.26 8.54
N ALA A 186 -3.12 -11.48 9.20
CA ALA A 186 -4.33 -10.94 8.61
C ALA A 186 -4.04 -9.73 7.72
N CYS A 187 -5.09 -9.19 7.11
CA CYS A 187 -5.06 -7.88 6.50
C CYS A 187 -6.19 -7.01 7.08
N MET A 188 -6.00 -5.69 7.04
CA MET A 188 -7.01 -4.71 7.46
C MET A 188 -7.15 -3.65 6.39
N SER A 189 -8.38 -3.20 6.15
CA SER A 189 -8.67 -2.07 5.27
C SER A 189 -9.96 -1.38 5.70
N ILE A 190 -10.32 -0.30 5.02
CA ILE A 190 -11.57 0.43 5.26
C ILE A 190 -12.69 -0.13 4.38
N ASN A 191 -13.85 -0.47 4.94
CA ASN A 191 -15.00 -0.94 4.19
C ASN A 191 -15.81 0.20 3.54
N GLU A 192 -16.87 -0.13 2.82
CA GLU A 192 -17.76 0.84 2.15
C GLU A 192 -18.50 1.79 3.11
N GLN A 193 -18.53 1.47 4.40
CA GLN A 193 -19.11 2.33 5.45
C GLN A 193 -18.06 3.24 6.08
N GLY A 194 -16.82 3.24 5.58
CA GLY A 194 -15.73 4.04 6.14
C GLY A 194 -15.12 3.46 7.41
N ARG A 195 -15.31 2.16 7.69
CA ARG A 195 -14.89 1.55 8.96
C ARG A 195 -13.69 0.60 8.79
N PRO A 196 -12.73 0.63 9.73
CA PRO A 196 -11.67 -0.38 9.80
C PRO A 196 -12.25 -1.78 9.91
N THR A 197 -11.81 -2.66 9.04
CA THR A 197 -12.26 -4.05 8.97
C THR A 197 -11.04 -4.95 8.85
N ILE A 198 -10.85 -5.85 9.80
CA ILE A 198 -9.77 -6.83 9.83
C ILE A 198 -10.30 -8.19 9.39
N ILE A 199 -9.57 -8.85 8.50
CA ILE A 199 -10.06 -10.02 7.75
C ILE A 199 -9.16 -11.22 8.04
N ALA A 200 -9.77 -12.25 8.63
CA ALA A 200 -9.21 -13.58 8.84
C ALA A 200 -7.80 -13.58 9.45
N GLY A 201 -7.02 -14.63 9.21
CA GLY A 201 -5.72 -14.84 9.81
C GLY A 201 -5.46 -16.34 9.97
N ARG A 202 -4.27 -16.69 10.43
CA ARG A 202 -3.87 -18.09 10.58
C ARG A 202 -4.73 -18.82 11.60
N GLU A 203 -5.14 -18.11 12.64
CA GLU A 203 -5.87 -18.67 13.78
C GLU A 203 -7.39 -18.59 13.60
N SER A 204 -7.90 -17.76 12.66
CA SER A 204 -9.34 -17.54 12.50
C SER A 204 -9.77 -17.17 11.08
N SER A 205 -10.99 -17.56 10.70
CA SER A 205 -11.68 -17.08 9.50
C SER A 205 -12.55 -15.85 9.76
N SER A 206 -12.63 -15.38 11.01
CA SER A 206 -13.47 -14.25 11.42
C SER A 206 -13.14 -12.98 10.64
N VAL A 207 -14.17 -12.15 10.46
CA VAL A 207 -14.03 -10.78 9.96
C VAL A 207 -14.59 -9.89 11.05
N GLU A 208 -13.84 -8.89 11.45
CA GLU A 208 -14.26 -7.97 12.51
C GLU A 208 -14.26 -6.53 11.98
N ILE A 209 -15.29 -5.77 12.31
CA ILE A 209 -15.48 -4.37 11.91
C ILE A 209 -15.40 -3.50 13.18
N LEU A 210 -14.57 -2.48 13.18
CA LEU A 210 -14.46 -1.55 14.30
C LEU A 210 -15.67 -0.61 14.35
N GLU A 211 -16.48 -0.76 15.39
CA GLU A 211 -17.64 0.08 15.70
C GLU A 211 -17.38 0.93 16.94
N THR A 212 -18.29 1.85 17.27
CA THR A 212 -18.19 2.68 18.48
C THR A 212 -18.24 1.85 19.76
N SER A 213 -18.90 0.69 19.73
CA SER A 213 -18.95 -0.29 20.81
C SER A 213 -17.77 -1.27 20.82
N GLY A 214 -16.75 -1.07 19.96
CA GLY A 214 -15.64 -1.99 19.76
C GLY A 214 -15.82 -2.91 18.56
N TRP A 215 -14.96 -3.92 18.43
CA TRP A 215 -14.95 -4.82 17.27
C TRP A 215 -16.18 -5.72 17.24
N GLN A 216 -16.90 -5.71 16.12
CA GLN A 216 -18.09 -6.53 15.87
C GLN A 216 -17.82 -7.58 14.81
N ASN A 217 -18.32 -8.79 15.01
CA ASN A 217 -18.20 -9.87 14.04
C ASN A 217 -19.06 -9.61 12.79
N ALA A 218 -18.50 -9.94 11.63
CA ALA A 218 -19.18 -10.01 10.35
C ALA A 218 -19.08 -11.42 9.75
N SER A 219 -19.61 -11.62 8.54
CA SER A 219 -19.52 -12.91 7.86
C SER A 219 -18.06 -13.32 7.64
N SER A 220 -17.69 -14.49 8.14
CA SER A 220 -16.34 -15.06 8.01
C SER A 220 -15.89 -15.20 6.57
N HIS A 221 -14.57 -15.16 6.36
CA HIS A 221 -13.98 -15.30 5.03
C HIS A 221 -14.28 -16.70 4.45
N PRO A 222 -14.76 -16.79 3.18
CA PRO A 222 -15.23 -18.05 2.60
C PRO A 222 -14.13 -19.09 2.37
N ALA A 223 -12.87 -18.67 2.30
CA ALA A 223 -11.71 -19.56 2.21
C ALA A 223 -11.28 -20.19 3.56
N GLY A 224 -11.96 -19.89 4.66
CA GLY A 224 -11.57 -20.36 6.00
C GLY A 224 -10.46 -19.52 6.62
N GLN A 225 -9.57 -20.17 7.38
CA GLN A 225 -8.42 -19.54 8.08
C GLN A 225 -7.32 -19.13 7.08
N ILE A 226 -7.65 -18.17 6.24
CA ILE A 226 -6.76 -17.62 5.22
C ILE A 226 -5.78 -16.63 5.86
N TYR A 227 -4.49 -16.75 5.53
CA TYR A 227 -3.45 -15.88 6.06
C TYR A 227 -2.40 -15.52 5.01
N ARG A 228 -1.61 -14.47 5.27
CA ARG A 228 -0.69 -13.86 4.28
C ARG A 228 -1.39 -13.45 2.98
N HIS A 229 -2.70 -13.22 3.05
CA HIS A 229 -3.43 -12.56 1.97
C HIS A 229 -3.26 -11.05 2.13
N THR A 230 -3.58 -10.32 1.08
CA THR A 230 -3.53 -8.85 1.08
C THR A 230 -4.91 -8.31 0.79
N CYS A 231 -5.20 -7.09 1.24
CA CYS A 231 -6.44 -6.43 0.92
C CYS A 231 -6.28 -4.93 0.75
N ALA A 232 -7.22 -4.35 0.02
CA ALA A 232 -7.34 -2.91 -0.13
C ALA A 232 -8.79 -2.50 -0.28
N SER A 233 -9.07 -1.27 0.15
CA SER A 233 -10.35 -0.61 0.00
C SER A 233 -10.60 -0.30 -1.48
N VAL A 234 -11.80 -0.62 -1.93
CA VAL A 234 -12.34 -0.19 -3.23
C VAL A 234 -13.62 0.61 -2.98
N PRO A 235 -14.13 1.40 -3.96
CA PRO A 235 -15.29 2.28 -3.72
C PRO A 235 -16.52 1.60 -3.12
N ASN A 236 -16.65 0.29 -3.30
CA ASN A 236 -17.78 -0.48 -2.84
C ASN A 236 -17.38 -1.65 -1.91
N GLY A 237 -16.32 -1.52 -1.10
CA GLY A 237 -15.98 -2.51 -0.08
C GLY A 237 -14.49 -2.82 0.00
N ILE A 238 -14.16 -4.06 0.33
CA ILE A 238 -12.76 -4.52 0.47
C ILE A 238 -12.51 -5.68 -0.46
N VAL A 239 -11.45 -5.58 -1.27
CA VAL A 239 -10.98 -6.69 -2.08
C VAL A 239 -9.85 -7.40 -1.33
N THR A 240 -9.91 -8.73 -1.25
CA THR A 240 -8.82 -9.58 -0.79
C THR A 240 -8.24 -10.37 -1.96
N VAL A 241 -6.93 -10.56 -1.96
CA VAL A 241 -6.21 -11.27 -3.04
C VAL A 241 -5.26 -12.30 -2.46
N GLY A 242 -5.30 -13.50 -3.04
CA GLY A 242 -4.32 -14.55 -2.78
C GLY A 242 -4.42 -15.10 -1.36
N GLY A 243 -3.29 -15.37 -0.72
CA GLY A 243 -3.18 -15.93 0.62
C GLY A 243 -2.79 -17.41 0.63
N TYR A 244 -2.73 -17.97 1.83
CA TYR A 244 -2.47 -19.37 2.07
C TYR A 244 -3.51 -19.94 3.04
N VAL A 245 -3.95 -21.17 2.79
CA VAL A 245 -4.82 -21.93 3.69
C VAL A 245 -4.17 -23.28 3.97
N SER A 246 -4.07 -23.67 5.25
CA SER A 246 -3.49 -24.96 5.65
C SER A 246 -4.26 -26.13 5.01
N GLY A 247 -3.55 -27.07 4.40
CA GLY A 247 -4.14 -28.20 3.67
C GLY A 247 -4.58 -27.89 2.24
N THR A 248 -4.80 -26.62 1.87
CA THR A 248 -5.12 -26.19 0.49
C THR A 248 -3.91 -25.64 -0.26
N GLY A 249 -3.04 -24.90 0.43
CA GLY A 249 -1.87 -24.24 -0.16
C GLY A 249 -2.11 -22.78 -0.53
N ASN A 250 -1.27 -22.25 -1.43
CA ASN A 250 -1.39 -20.87 -1.90
C ASN A 250 -2.62 -20.70 -2.79
N LEU A 251 -3.29 -19.57 -2.61
CA LEU A 251 -4.49 -19.22 -3.35
C LEU A 251 -4.19 -18.15 -4.41
N LYS A 252 -5.07 -18.11 -5.40
CA LYS A 252 -5.11 -17.07 -6.43
C LYS A 252 -6.46 -16.35 -6.51
N ASN A 253 -7.42 -16.75 -5.68
CA ASN A 253 -8.77 -16.17 -5.71
C ASN A 253 -8.74 -14.70 -5.30
N VAL A 254 -9.64 -13.93 -5.91
CA VAL A 254 -9.95 -12.55 -5.54
C VAL A 254 -11.36 -12.53 -4.99
N TYR A 255 -11.48 -12.12 -3.72
CA TYR A 255 -12.76 -11.99 -3.05
C TYR A 255 -13.10 -10.53 -2.83
N LEU A 256 -14.39 -10.21 -2.84
CA LEU A 256 -14.93 -8.91 -2.49
C LEU A 256 -15.85 -9.07 -1.28
N PHE A 257 -15.53 -8.34 -0.22
CA PHE A 257 -16.39 -8.11 0.93
C PHE A 257 -17.15 -6.80 0.75
N ARG A 258 -18.47 -6.87 0.70
CA ARG A 258 -19.38 -5.72 0.54
C ARG A 258 -20.67 -5.97 1.28
N ASN A 259 -21.13 -4.99 2.04
CA ASN A 259 -22.38 -5.02 2.81
C ASN A 259 -22.47 -6.28 3.69
N GLY A 260 -21.36 -6.65 4.32
CA GLY A 260 -21.28 -7.85 5.15
C GLY A 260 -21.32 -9.17 4.39
N GLN A 261 -21.23 -9.19 3.05
CA GLN A 261 -21.31 -10.39 2.22
C GLN A 261 -20.05 -10.59 1.39
N TRP A 262 -19.75 -11.86 1.08
CA TRP A 262 -18.60 -12.26 0.29
C TRP A 262 -18.99 -12.69 -1.12
N THR A 263 -18.23 -12.26 -2.11
CA THR A 263 -18.35 -12.72 -3.50
C THR A 263 -16.96 -13.03 -4.07
N ILE A 264 -16.86 -14.04 -4.93
CA ILE A 264 -15.65 -14.28 -5.71
C ILE A 264 -15.77 -13.43 -6.98
N VAL A 265 -14.81 -12.54 -7.20
CA VAL A 265 -14.84 -11.58 -8.32
C VAL A 265 -13.79 -11.87 -9.39
N GLY A 266 -12.91 -12.85 -9.14
CA GLY A 266 -11.92 -13.27 -10.11
C GLY A 266 -10.82 -14.12 -9.50
N GLN A 267 -9.76 -14.32 -10.28
CA GLN A 267 -8.54 -15.01 -9.88
C GLN A 267 -7.33 -14.33 -10.52
N MET A 268 -6.23 -14.28 -9.78
CA MET A 268 -4.90 -13.93 -10.27
C MET A 268 -4.40 -15.00 -11.25
N GLN A 269 -3.47 -14.63 -12.13
CA GLN A 269 -2.84 -15.57 -13.06
C GLN A 269 -1.99 -16.62 -12.32
N ASN A 270 -1.31 -16.18 -11.26
CA ASN A 270 -0.47 -17.01 -10.42
C ASN A 270 -1.00 -17.01 -8.98
N ASN A 271 -0.63 -18.03 -8.23
CA ASN A 271 -0.78 -18.02 -6.77
C ASN A 271 0.00 -16.84 -6.18
N GLN A 272 -0.52 -16.28 -5.10
CA GLN A 272 0.11 -15.12 -4.48
C GLN A 272 -0.08 -15.11 -2.97
N ASN A 273 0.98 -14.92 -2.21
CA ASN A 273 0.91 -14.61 -0.78
C ASN A 273 1.95 -13.55 -0.38
N SER A 274 1.79 -12.98 0.81
CA SER A 274 2.75 -12.02 1.41
C SER A 274 3.03 -10.80 0.53
N ALA A 275 2.03 -10.39 -0.26
CA ALA A 275 2.11 -9.27 -1.18
C ALA A 275 1.58 -7.98 -0.56
N THR A 276 1.97 -6.85 -1.12
CA THR A 276 1.36 -5.54 -0.83
C THR A 276 0.35 -5.21 -1.92
N MET A 277 -0.85 -4.76 -1.52
CA MET A 277 -1.89 -4.34 -2.45
C MET A 277 -2.16 -2.86 -2.29
N ILE A 278 -2.31 -2.17 -3.43
CA ILE A 278 -2.61 -0.75 -3.47
C ILE A 278 -3.76 -0.56 -4.46
N ALA A 279 -4.88 -0.07 -3.97
CA ALA A 279 -6.04 0.26 -4.79
C ALA A 279 -5.95 1.71 -5.30
N TYR A 280 -6.33 1.90 -6.55
CA TYR A 280 -6.40 3.20 -7.21
C TYR A 280 -7.64 3.27 -8.09
N ASP A 281 -8.61 4.10 -7.70
CA ASP A 281 -9.87 4.40 -8.40
C ASP A 281 -10.58 3.15 -8.96
N LYS A 282 -10.17 2.68 -10.14
CA LYS A 282 -10.77 1.57 -10.90
C LYS A 282 -9.97 0.27 -10.91
N PHE A 283 -8.73 0.26 -10.43
CA PHE A 283 -7.87 -0.92 -10.43
C PHE A 283 -7.10 -1.03 -9.11
N PHE A 284 -6.45 -2.17 -8.91
CA PHE A 284 -5.49 -2.35 -7.84
C PHE A 284 -4.24 -3.02 -8.39
N ILE A 285 -3.11 -2.72 -7.76
CA ILE A 285 -1.82 -3.34 -8.07
C ILE A 285 -1.47 -4.26 -6.90
N VAL A 286 -1.03 -5.46 -7.23
CA VAL A 286 -0.46 -6.40 -6.26
C VAL A 286 1.03 -6.48 -6.52
N PHE A 287 1.82 -6.20 -5.49
CA PHE A 287 3.26 -5.97 -5.58
C PHE A 287 4.05 -6.93 -4.67
N GLY A 288 5.12 -7.52 -5.18
CA GLY A 288 5.97 -8.48 -4.45
C GLY A 288 5.29 -9.84 -4.26
N GLY A 289 5.55 -10.51 -3.14
CA GLY A 289 4.93 -11.80 -2.78
C GLY A 289 5.57 -13.05 -3.39
N TYR A 290 5.03 -14.22 -3.03
CA TYR A 290 5.41 -15.56 -3.51
C TYR A 290 4.23 -16.31 -4.11
#